data_AF-A0A4R7G3B9-F1
#
_entry.id   AF-A0A4R7G3B9-F1
#
_cell.length_a   1.000
_cell.length_b   1.000
_cell.length_c   1.000
_cell.angle_alpha   90.00
_cell.angle_beta   90.00
_cell.angle_gamma   90.00
#
_symmetry.space_group_name_H-M   'P 1'
#
loop_
_entity.id
_entity.type
_entity.pdbx_description
1 polymer ?
#
loop_
_entity_poly.entity_id
_entity_poly.type
_entity_poly.pdbx_seq_one_letter_code
_entity_poly.pdbx_strand_id
1 'polypeptide(L)'
;MSKNFAAMSQSIVDAIGGAENVAAVTHCMTRLRFVLNDESAVDAATLKAITGVMGVVRNEKQCQVIIGNNVSQAYAEVLKLLPEGFAASDHDAPAKNKITLKRIGSGILDALIGTMSPLIPAIIGGSMVKLLAMILDMTGVFEKGASTLVILNTIGDGAFFFLPVMVAASAAVKFKTNMSLAIAIAGILVHPAFIDLMAKAAQGQKVEFIGISVTAVKYTYTVIPALCMTWLLSYIEKWVDRITPVVTKNFLKPMLIMLIAAPIAIMLIGPLGIWIGTGISAVVYTVHSYLGWLSVAIMGAAWPLLVMTGMHRVFTPTIIQTIAETGKEGMVMPSEIGANLSLGGSSLAVAWRTKNPELRQTALAAAASAIVAGISEPALYGVALRLKRPLIACLISGFICGGVAGLGGLASHSMASPGLFTSVQFFDPSNPMSIVWVVGVMILAVVISFFTTLLLGFEDIPVETVTPKETKTAEPAASASFAVSQSAVK
;
A
#
# COMPACT_ATOMS: atom_id res chain seq x y z
N MET A 1 15.51 15.26 -18.27
CA MET A 1 15.09 16.54 -17.66
C MET A 1 14.84 16.28 -16.18
N SER A 2 15.67 16.85 -15.30
CA SER A 2 15.42 16.86 -13.86
C SER A 2 14.11 17.59 -13.60
N LYS A 3 13.05 16.87 -13.22
CA LYS A 3 11.78 17.47 -12.82
C LYS A 3 12.08 18.36 -11.61
N ASN A 4 11.91 19.68 -11.78
CA ASN A 4 12.16 20.63 -10.71
C ASN A 4 10.98 20.57 -9.72
N PHE A 5 11.00 19.58 -8.82
CA PHE A 5 9.94 19.33 -7.86
C PHE A 5 9.73 20.51 -6.91
N ALA A 6 10.75 21.33 -6.64
CA ALA A 6 10.60 22.54 -5.85
C ALA A 6 9.66 23.56 -6.52
N ALA A 7 9.87 23.83 -7.82
CA ALA A 7 9.01 24.73 -8.59
C ALA A 7 7.57 24.20 -8.72
N MET A 8 7.43 22.89 -8.90
CA MET A 8 6.11 22.23 -8.96
C MET A 8 5.39 22.32 -7.61
N SER A 9 6.06 22.01 -6.51
CA SER A 9 5.51 22.07 -5.16
C SER A 9 5.11 23.49 -4.76
N GLN A 10 5.91 24.50 -5.14
CA GLN A 10 5.54 25.91 -4.96
C GLN A 10 4.24 26.26 -5.71
N SER A 11 4.19 25.91 -6.99
CA SER A 11 3.00 26.16 -7.83
C SER A 11 1.74 25.47 -7.29
N ILE A 12 1.90 24.28 -6.69
CA ILE A 12 0.79 23.55 -6.04
C ILE A 12 0.30 24.30 -4.80
N VAL A 13 1.22 24.76 -3.93
CA VAL A 13 0.88 25.50 -2.71
C VAL A 13 0.21 26.84 -3.04
N ASP A 14 0.69 27.53 -4.07
CA ASP A 14 0.09 28.80 -4.51
C ASP A 14 -1.33 28.59 -5.04
N ALA A 15 -1.55 27.56 -5.86
CA ALA A 15 -2.85 27.27 -6.47
C ALA A 15 -3.90 26.69 -5.50
N ILE A 16 -3.51 26.25 -4.31
CA ILE A 16 -4.44 25.86 -3.23
C ILE A 16 -4.72 27.00 -2.24
N GLY A 17 -4.26 28.23 -2.49
CA GLY A 17 -4.50 29.39 -1.63
C GLY A 17 -3.37 29.69 -0.63
N GLY A 18 -2.17 29.15 -0.86
CA GLY A 18 -0.97 29.41 -0.06
C GLY A 18 -0.80 28.47 1.14
N ALA A 19 0.35 28.57 1.80
CA ALA A 19 0.72 27.72 2.94
C ALA A 19 -0.24 27.86 4.13
N GLU A 20 -0.82 29.06 4.32
CA GLU A 20 -1.77 29.36 5.41
C GLU A 20 -3.13 28.67 5.22
N ASN A 21 -3.47 28.31 3.98
CA ASN A 21 -4.71 27.59 3.68
C ASN A 21 -4.59 26.07 3.90
N VAL A 22 -3.38 25.56 4.15
CA VAL A 22 -3.15 24.13 4.38
C VAL A 22 -3.27 23.82 5.87
N ALA A 23 -4.24 22.99 6.25
CA ALA A 23 -4.41 22.51 7.62
C ALA A 23 -3.55 21.26 7.90
N ALA A 24 -3.41 20.37 6.91
CA ALA A 24 -2.55 19.20 6.98
C ALA A 24 -2.21 18.72 5.58
N VAL A 25 -1.03 18.12 5.42
CA VAL A 25 -0.63 17.46 4.17
C VAL A 25 -0.17 16.03 4.45
N THR A 26 -0.59 15.10 3.59
CA THR A 26 -0.20 13.69 3.62
C THR A 26 0.00 13.19 2.19
N HIS A 27 0.65 12.06 1.99
CA HIS A 27 0.76 11.45 0.68
C HIS A 27 0.55 9.93 0.72
N CYS A 28 0.03 9.39 -0.38
CA CYS A 28 0.08 7.96 -0.66
C CYS A 28 1.18 7.66 -1.69
N MET A 29 1.10 6.56 -2.45
CA MET A 29 2.10 6.23 -3.49
C MET A 29 2.02 7.13 -4.74
N THR A 30 0.88 7.76 -5.01
CA THR A 30 0.67 8.53 -6.26
C THR A 30 0.03 9.90 -6.08
N ARG A 31 -0.39 10.26 -4.86
CA ARG A 31 -1.17 11.50 -4.61
C ARG A 31 -0.72 12.23 -3.36
N LEU A 32 -0.66 13.56 -3.45
CA LEU A 32 -0.66 14.46 -2.31
C LEU A 32 -2.10 14.70 -1.88
N ARG A 33 -2.34 14.71 -0.58
CA ARG A 33 -3.64 14.98 0.04
C ARG A 33 -3.50 16.19 0.94
N PHE A 34 -4.19 17.26 0.59
CA PHE A 34 -4.27 18.47 1.37
C PHE A 34 -5.62 18.53 2.07
N VAL A 35 -5.59 18.70 3.38
CA VAL A 35 -6.73 19.18 4.16
C VAL A 35 -6.63 20.70 4.17
N LEU A 36 -7.65 21.38 3.68
CA LEU A 36 -7.63 22.84 3.50
C LEU A 36 -8.58 23.53 4.47
N ASN A 37 -8.23 24.74 4.90
CA ASN A 37 -9.07 25.58 5.75
C ASN A 37 -10.24 26.19 4.97
N ASP A 38 -9.99 26.62 3.73
CA ASP A 38 -10.97 27.19 2.81
C ASP A 38 -10.83 26.54 1.42
N GLU A 39 -11.85 25.78 1.00
CA GLU A 39 -11.87 25.16 -0.32
C GLU A 39 -12.18 26.14 -1.46
N SER A 40 -12.75 27.30 -1.18
CA SER A 40 -13.12 28.28 -2.21
C SER A 40 -11.89 28.94 -2.84
N ALA A 41 -10.76 28.95 -2.13
CA ALA A 41 -9.48 29.48 -2.58
C ALA A 41 -8.72 28.55 -3.55
N VAL A 42 -9.23 27.35 -3.84
CA VAL A 42 -8.55 26.37 -4.70
C VAL A 42 -8.82 26.61 -6.18
N ASP A 43 -7.76 26.93 -6.92
CA ASP A 43 -7.79 27.02 -8.39
C ASP A 43 -7.50 25.65 -9.03
N ALA A 44 -8.57 24.88 -9.26
CA ALA A 44 -8.48 23.57 -9.86
C ALA A 44 -8.04 23.58 -11.34
N ALA A 45 -8.23 24.69 -12.06
CA ALA A 45 -7.80 24.80 -13.45
C ALA A 45 -6.28 24.97 -13.52
N THR A 46 -5.74 25.85 -12.69
CA THR A 46 -4.30 26.05 -12.55
C THR A 46 -3.60 24.79 -12.06
N LEU A 47 -4.15 24.09 -11.05
CA LEU A 47 -3.56 22.84 -10.56
C LEU A 47 -3.43 21.75 -11.63
N LYS A 48 -4.40 21.63 -12.54
CA LYS A 48 -4.34 20.64 -13.65
C LYS A 48 -3.34 21.03 -14.73
N ALA A 49 -3.01 22.31 -14.87
CA ALA A 49 -2.05 22.82 -15.84
C ALA A 49 -0.59 22.71 -15.38
N ILE A 50 -0.34 22.43 -14.09
CA ILE A 50 1.01 22.28 -13.53
C ILE A 50 1.69 21.05 -14.14
N THR A 51 2.86 21.25 -14.74
CA THR A 51 3.65 20.18 -15.34
C THR A 51 4.07 19.16 -14.27
N GLY A 52 3.59 17.92 -14.41
CA GLY A 52 3.82 16.83 -13.44
C GLY A 52 2.60 16.45 -12.61
N VAL A 53 1.51 17.24 -12.67
CA VAL A 53 0.21 16.87 -12.11
C VAL A 53 -0.60 16.12 -13.16
N MET A 54 -1.00 14.89 -12.83
CA MET A 54 -1.80 14.00 -13.70
C MET A 54 -3.31 14.18 -13.49
N GLY A 55 -3.72 14.85 -12.41
CA GLY A 55 -5.12 15.10 -12.11
C GLY A 55 -5.34 15.68 -10.72
N VAL A 56 -6.54 16.23 -10.49
CA VAL A 56 -6.96 16.81 -9.21
C VAL A 56 -8.34 16.27 -8.87
N VAL A 57 -8.50 15.81 -7.63
CA VAL A 57 -9.78 15.31 -7.10
C VAL A 57 -10.15 16.14 -5.87
N ARG A 58 -11.37 16.67 -5.84
CA ARG A 58 -11.90 17.48 -4.74
C ARG A 58 -13.07 16.76 -4.07
N ASN A 59 -13.02 16.67 -2.75
CA ASN A 59 -14.13 16.29 -1.86
C ASN A 59 -14.31 17.42 -0.82
N GLU A 60 -15.45 17.51 -0.15
CA GLU A 60 -15.85 18.61 0.78
C GLU A 60 -14.86 19.04 1.89
N LYS A 61 -13.75 18.31 2.10
CA LYS A 61 -12.70 18.64 3.09
C LYS A 61 -11.28 18.37 2.61
N GLN A 62 -11.09 17.91 1.37
CA GLN A 62 -9.79 17.42 0.90
C GLN A 62 -9.58 17.70 -0.58
N CYS A 63 -8.46 18.34 -0.89
CA CYS A 63 -7.93 18.47 -2.24
C CYS A 63 -6.82 17.43 -2.46
N GLN A 64 -6.98 16.56 -3.46
CA GLN A 64 -5.97 15.56 -3.82
C GLN A 64 -5.33 15.91 -5.16
N VAL A 65 -4.00 15.99 -5.18
CA VAL A 65 -3.21 16.25 -6.39
C VAL A 65 -2.49 14.96 -6.77
N ILE A 66 -2.79 14.43 -7.96
CA ILE A 66 -2.22 13.18 -8.49
C ILE A 66 -0.90 13.51 -9.19
N ILE A 67 0.22 12.99 -8.70
CA ILE A 67 1.58 13.24 -9.24
C ILE A 67 2.17 11.96 -9.86
N GLY A 68 1.70 10.78 -9.43
CA GLY A 68 2.28 9.49 -9.80
C GLY A 68 3.47 9.10 -8.90
N ASN A 69 4.32 8.20 -9.38
CA ASN A 69 5.33 7.50 -8.56
C ASN A 69 6.39 8.41 -7.90
N ASN A 70 6.47 9.69 -8.27
CA ASN A 70 7.41 10.66 -7.70
C ASN A 70 6.79 11.52 -6.59
N VAL A 71 5.61 11.15 -6.08
CA VAL A 71 4.88 11.94 -5.07
C VAL A 71 5.68 12.17 -3.79
N SER A 72 6.52 11.21 -3.36
CA SER A 72 7.35 11.36 -2.15
C SER A 72 8.37 12.48 -2.28
N GLN A 73 8.88 12.73 -3.49
CA GLN A 73 9.83 13.81 -3.77
C GLN A 73 9.10 15.16 -3.75
N ALA A 74 7.89 15.23 -4.32
CA ALA A 74 7.06 16.42 -4.26
C ALA A 74 6.63 16.75 -2.82
N TYR A 75 6.26 15.74 -2.03
CA TYR A 75 5.88 15.89 -0.62
C TYR A 75 6.99 16.48 0.22
N ALA A 76 8.24 16.00 0.04
CA ALA A 76 9.40 16.53 0.75
C ALA A 76 9.63 18.02 0.46
N GLU A 77 9.42 18.46 -0.77
CA GLU A 77 9.52 19.88 -1.13
C GLU A 77 8.31 20.70 -0.61
N VAL A 78 7.10 20.15 -0.61
CA VAL A 78 5.92 20.81 -0.01
C VAL A 78 6.10 21.03 1.49
N LEU A 79 6.64 20.05 2.21
CA LEU A 79 6.89 20.19 3.65
C LEU A 79 7.87 21.33 3.99
N LYS A 80 8.81 21.67 3.09
CA LYS A 80 9.73 22.80 3.29
C LYS A 80 9.04 24.17 3.13
N LEU A 81 7.91 24.20 2.44
CA LEU A 81 7.13 25.42 2.17
C LEU A 81 6.05 25.68 3.22
N LEU A 82 5.78 24.70 4.08
CA LEU A 82 4.81 24.81 5.17
C LEU A 82 5.53 25.12 6.50
N PRO A 83 4.88 25.81 7.45
CA PRO A 83 5.43 26.03 8.78
C PRO A 83 5.75 24.71 9.50
N GLU A 84 6.66 24.73 10.48
CA GLU A 84 6.97 23.54 11.29
C GLU A 84 5.73 23.05 12.05
N GLY A 85 5.38 21.76 11.91
CA GLY A 85 4.24 21.12 12.59
C GLY A 85 3.10 20.62 11.70
N PHE A 86 3.13 20.91 10.39
CA PHE A 86 2.12 20.44 9.43
C PHE A 86 2.32 19.01 8.91
N ALA A 87 3.39 18.34 9.37
CA ALA A 87 3.58 16.90 9.18
C ALA A 87 2.61 16.14 10.11
N ALA A 88 1.46 15.76 9.56
CA ALA A 88 0.44 14.90 10.17
C ALA A 88 0.03 15.27 11.61
N SER A 89 -0.62 16.43 11.79
CA SER A 89 -1.54 16.64 12.90
C SER A 89 -2.98 16.35 12.46
N ASP A 90 -3.44 15.11 12.64
CA ASP A 90 -4.86 14.75 12.57
C ASP A 90 -5.61 15.50 13.69
N HIS A 91 -6.09 16.71 13.37
CA HIS A 91 -7.13 17.42 14.10
C HIS A 91 -8.49 16.82 13.70
N ASP A 92 -8.85 15.70 14.33
CA ASP A 92 -10.26 15.31 14.44
C ASP A 92 -10.78 15.80 15.79
N ALA A 93 -11.66 16.81 15.74
CA ALA A 93 -12.48 17.20 16.88
C ALA A 93 -13.34 15.99 17.34
N PRO A 94 -13.54 15.77 18.65
CA PRO A 94 -14.27 14.61 19.14
C PRO A 94 -15.78 14.81 18.92
N ALA A 95 -16.28 14.39 17.76
CA ALA A 95 -17.71 14.17 17.58
C ALA A 95 -18.10 12.91 18.37
N LYS A 96 -18.70 13.11 19.55
CA LYS A 96 -19.40 12.07 20.32
C LYS A 96 -20.56 11.51 19.48
N ASN A 97 -20.26 10.54 18.61
CA ASN A 97 -21.27 9.89 17.77
C ASN A 97 -21.21 8.37 17.91
N LYS A 98 -22.40 7.77 18.05
CA LYS A 98 -22.67 6.38 18.43
C LYS A 98 -21.81 5.38 17.64
N ILE A 99 -21.17 4.47 18.36
CA ILE A 99 -20.39 3.36 17.81
C ILE A 99 -21.35 2.43 17.05
N THR A 100 -21.18 2.32 15.74
CA THR A 100 -21.98 1.42 14.87
C THR A 100 -21.06 0.32 14.33
N LEU A 101 -21.55 -0.89 14.13
CA LEU A 101 -20.77 -2.04 13.64
C LEU A 101 -19.97 -1.73 12.35
N LYS A 102 -20.61 -0.99 11.42
CA LYS A 102 -20.00 -0.53 10.17
C LYS A 102 -18.81 0.42 10.39
N ARG A 103 -18.87 1.26 11.44
CA ARG A 103 -17.80 2.22 11.81
C ARG A 103 -16.65 1.54 12.55
N ILE A 104 -16.96 0.52 13.37
CA ILE A 104 -15.92 -0.32 13.97
C ILE A 104 -15.15 -1.04 12.87
N GLY A 105 -15.87 -1.68 11.94
CA GLY A 105 -15.25 -2.37 10.79
C GLY A 105 -14.40 -1.44 9.94
N SER A 106 -14.89 -0.25 9.60
CA SER A 106 -14.10 0.74 8.85
C SER A 106 -12.89 1.24 9.65
N GLY A 107 -13.02 1.43 10.96
CA GLY A 107 -11.90 1.87 11.82
C GLY A 107 -10.80 0.82 11.96
N ILE A 108 -11.16 -0.46 12.09
CA ILE A 108 -10.22 -1.58 12.10
C ILE A 108 -9.50 -1.67 10.76
N LEU A 109 -10.25 -1.56 9.66
CA LEU A 109 -9.69 -1.55 8.30
C LEU A 109 -8.69 -0.40 8.12
N ASP A 110 -9.05 0.80 8.55
CA ASP A 110 -8.21 1.98 8.44
C ASP A 110 -6.94 1.88 9.30
N ALA A 111 -7.05 1.27 10.49
CA ALA A 111 -5.90 0.96 11.35
C ALA A 111 -4.97 -0.09 10.70
N LEU A 112 -5.52 -1.15 10.10
CA LEU A 112 -4.72 -2.15 9.39
C LEU A 112 -3.99 -1.53 8.20
N ILE A 113 -4.71 -0.78 7.34
CA ILE A 113 -4.12 -0.15 6.16
C ILE A 113 -3.04 0.87 6.55
N GLY A 114 -3.33 1.70 7.56
CA GLY A 114 -2.42 2.74 8.03
C GLY A 114 -1.13 2.19 8.63
N THR A 115 -1.20 1.05 9.33
CA THR A 115 -0.04 0.45 10.00
C THR A 115 0.80 -0.45 9.08
N MET A 116 0.20 -1.04 8.04
CA MET A 116 0.94 -1.85 7.05
C MET A 116 1.72 -1.01 6.05
N SER A 117 1.17 0.13 5.61
CA SER A 117 1.74 0.90 4.49
C SER A 117 3.23 1.29 4.68
N PRO A 118 3.69 1.72 5.87
CA PRO A 118 5.11 2.01 6.11
C PRO A 118 6.03 0.79 6.08
N LEU A 119 5.47 -0.42 6.23
CA LEU A 119 6.23 -1.67 6.37
C LEU A 119 6.48 -2.34 5.01
N ILE A 120 5.67 -2.01 4.00
CA ILE A 120 5.72 -2.60 2.66
C ILE A 120 7.14 -2.57 2.07
N PRO A 121 7.92 -1.47 2.11
CA PRO A 121 9.25 -1.45 1.52
C PRO A 121 10.22 -2.45 2.16
N ALA A 122 10.19 -2.58 3.49
CA ALA A 122 11.03 -3.53 4.21
C ALA A 122 10.64 -4.98 3.89
N ILE A 123 9.34 -5.26 3.83
CA ILE A 123 8.81 -6.58 3.47
C ILE A 123 9.21 -6.94 2.03
N ILE A 124 9.02 -6.03 1.06
CA ILE A 124 9.42 -6.25 -0.34
C ILE A 124 10.93 -6.46 -0.45
N GLY A 125 11.73 -5.64 0.22
CA GLY A 125 13.20 -5.80 0.22
C GLY A 125 13.63 -7.16 0.73
N GLY A 126 13.09 -7.59 1.87
CA GLY A 126 13.37 -8.91 2.44
C GLY A 126 12.90 -10.05 1.54
N SER A 127 11.67 -9.92 1.01
CA SER A 127 11.08 -10.81 0.01
C SER A 127 12.00 -11.05 -1.18
N MET A 128 12.53 -9.98 -1.80
CA MET A 128 13.40 -10.09 -2.98
C MET A 128 14.73 -10.81 -2.68
N VAL A 129 15.28 -10.63 -1.48
CA VAL A 129 16.49 -11.34 -1.06
C VAL A 129 16.20 -12.83 -0.88
N LYS A 130 15.04 -13.22 -0.32
CA LYS A 130 14.63 -14.64 -0.24
C LYS A 130 14.46 -15.26 -1.62
N LEU A 131 13.92 -14.51 -2.59
CA LEU A 131 13.79 -14.99 -3.97
C LEU A 131 15.15 -15.19 -4.65
N LEU A 132 16.10 -14.27 -4.44
CA LEU A 132 17.47 -14.47 -4.88
C LEU A 132 18.08 -15.73 -4.27
N ALA A 133 17.93 -15.94 -2.96
CA ALA A 133 18.41 -17.13 -2.27
C ALA A 133 17.79 -18.41 -2.85
N MET A 134 16.49 -18.39 -3.13
CA MET A 134 15.76 -19.50 -3.75
C MET A 134 16.28 -19.81 -5.16
N ILE A 135 16.48 -18.80 -6.00
CA ILE A 135 17.04 -19.00 -7.35
C ILE A 135 18.45 -19.59 -7.26
N LEU A 136 19.30 -19.07 -6.37
CA LEU A 136 20.66 -19.59 -6.18
C LEU A 136 20.66 -21.05 -5.72
N ASP A 137 19.76 -21.42 -4.82
CA ASP A 137 19.54 -22.81 -4.39
C ASP A 137 19.09 -23.71 -5.56
N MET A 138 18.15 -23.23 -6.37
CA MET A 138 17.65 -23.96 -7.56
C MET A 138 18.72 -24.15 -8.64
N THR A 139 19.62 -23.18 -8.83
CA THR A 139 20.71 -23.28 -9.82
C THR A 139 21.80 -24.27 -9.41
N GLY A 140 21.86 -24.68 -8.14
CA GLY A 140 22.91 -25.55 -7.62
C GLY A 140 24.30 -24.88 -7.56
N VAL A 141 24.38 -23.54 -7.65
CA VAL A 141 25.64 -22.79 -7.54
C VAL A 141 26.27 -22.94 -6.15
N PHE A 142 25.44 -23.15 -5.12
CA PHE A 142 25.87 -23.44 -3.76
C PHE A 142 25.34 -24.81 -3.32
N GLU A 143 26.09 -25.47 -2.44
CA GLU A 143 25.61 -26.69 -1.78
C GLU A 143 24.40 -26.38 -0.89
N LYS A 144 23.49 -27.36 -0.75
CA LYS A 144 22.33 -27.22 0.12
C LYS A 144 22.75 -26.95 1.55
N GLY A 145 22.22 -25.87 2.13
CA GLY A 145 22.57 -25.44 3.48
C GLY A 145 23.88 -24.65 3.58
N ALA A 146 24.49 -24.26 2.45
CA ALA A 146 25.65 -23.37 2.46
C ALA A 146 25.36 -22.09 3.27
N SER A 147 26.34 -21.62 4.04
CA SER A 147 26.20 -20.45 4.91
C SER A 147 25.73 -19.20 4.15
N THR A 148 26.13 -19.04 2.88
CA THR A 148 25.65 -17.96 2.01
C THR A 148 24.14 -17.98 1.86
N LEU A 149 23.54 -19.15 1.58
CA LEU A 149 22.09 -19.31 1.45
C LEU A 149 21.39 -19.06 2.78
N VAL A 150 21.97 -19.52 3.90
CA VAL A 150 21.42 -19.27 5.25
C VAL A 150 21.42 -17.78 5.58
N ILE A 151 22.52 -17.07 5.30
CA ILE A 151 22.64 -15.63 5.52
C ILE A 151 21.65 -14.86 4.65
N LEU A 152 21.54 -15.17 3.36
CA LEU A 152 20.58 -14.53 2.46
C LEU A 152 19.14 -14.75 2.92
N ASN A 153 18.79 -15.98 3.31
CA ASN A 153 17.48 -16.25 3.88
C ASN A 153 17.24 -15.44 5.16
N THR A 154 18.24 -15.33 6.04
CA THR A 154 18.13 -14.56 7.29
C THR A 154 17.95 -13.06 7.04
N ILE A 155 18.71 -12.48 6.09
CA ILE A 155 18.56 -11.09 5.65
C ILE A 155 17.13 -10.85 5.16
N GLY A 156 16.65 -11.77 4.32
CA GLY A 156 15.32 -11.66 3.75
C GLY A 156 14.20 -11.86 4.76
N ASP A 157 14.45 -12.64 5.81
CA ASP A 157 13.48 -12.96 6.84
C ASP A 157 13.38 -11.91 7.96
N GLY A 158 14.38 -11.05 8.14
CA GLY A 158 14.41 -10.06 9.23
C GLY A 158 13.15 -9.19 9.31
N ALA A 159 12.67 -8.66 8.18
CA ALA A 159 11.43 -7.87 8.14
C ALA A 159 10.19 -8.69 8.50
N PHE A 160 10.17 -9.97 8.15
CA PHE A 160 9.05 -10.87 8.43
C PHE A 160 9.04 -11.30 9.90
N PHE A 161 10.21 -11.70 10.42
CA PHE A 161 10.37 -12.13 11.81
C PHE A 161 10.01 -11.02 12.80
N PHE A 162 10.51 -9.80 12.56
CA PHE A 162 10.26 -8.61 13.38
C PHE A 162 9.00 -7.84 12.99
N LEU A 163 8.12 -8.42 12.16
CA LEU A 163 6.86 -7.79 11.75
C LEU A 163 6.03 -7.29 12.95
N PRO A 164 5.85 -8.05 14.06
CA PRO A 164 5.12 -7.54 15.22
C PRO A 164 5.70 -6.23 15.78
N VAL A 165 7.03 -6.11 15.81
CA VAL A 165 7.73 -4.93 16.33
C VAL A 165 7.53 -3.73 15.40
N MET A 166 7.67 -3.94 14.09
CA MET A 166 7.45 -2.90 13.10
C MET A 166 5.99 -2.42 13.08
N VAL A 167 5.03 -3.35 13.23
CA VAL A 167 3.61 -3.04 13.36
C VAL A 167 3.35 -2.25 14.63
N ALA A 168 3.96 -2.61 15.76
CA ALA A 168 3.81 -1.85 16.99
C ALA A 168 4.34 -0.42 16.84
N ALA A 169 5.46 -0.23 16.13
CA ALA A 169 6.00 1.11 15.85
C ALA A 169 5.04 1.95 15.01
N SER A 170 4.53 1.42 13.89
CA SER A 170 3.59 2.15 13.04
C SER A 170 2.22 2.36 13.70
N ALA A 171 1.74 1.38 14.47
CA ALA A 171 0.53 1.47 15.27
C ALA A 171 0.64 2.51 16.38
N ALA A 172 1.83 2.69 16.99
CA ALA A 172 2.03 3.67 18.03
C ALA A 172 1.83 5.11 17.51
N VAL A 173 2.29 5.36 16.29
CA VAL A 173 2.04 6.63 15.58
C VAL A 173 0.54 6.82 15.33
N LYS A 174 -0.14 5.81 14.78
CA LYS A 174 -1.59 5.89 14.47
C LYS A 174 -2.45 6.07 15.73
N PHE A 175 -2.13 5.37 16.82
CA PHE A 175 -2.89 5.43 18.08
C PHE A 175 -2.40 6.52 19.05
N LYS A 176 -1.39 7.30 18.66
CA LYS A 176 -0.81 8.40 19.45
C LYS A 176 -0.38 7.94 20.85
N THR A 177 0.38 6.85 20.91
CA THR A 177 0.96 6.29 22.14
C THR A 177 2.49 6.25 22.04
N ASN A 178 3.17 6.03 23.16
CA ASN A 178 4.62 5.99 23.19
C ASN A 178 5.19 4.84 22.34
N MET A 179 5.88 5.19 21.25
CA MET A 179 6.46 4.23 20.30
C MET A 179 7.49 3.30 20.95
N SER A 180 8.34 3.81 21.84
CA SER A 180 9.36 3.00 22.52
C SER A 180 8.73 1.95 23.43
N LEU A 181 7.66 2.29 24.14
CA LEU A 181 6.91 1.33 24.98
C LEU A 181 6.19 0.29 24.11
N ALA A 182 5.57 0.70 23.00
CA ALA A 182 4.94 -0.22 22.06
C ALA A 182 5.95 -1.24 21.49
N ILE A 183 7.11 -0.74 21.03
CA ILE A 183 8.23 -1.56 20.54
C ILE A 183 8.73 -2.51 21.64
N ALA A 184 8.90 -2.03 22.88
CA ALA A 184 9.37 -2.86 23.98
C ALA A 184 8.41 -4.01 24.30
N ILE A 185 7.10 -3.74 24.34
CA ILE A 185 6.10 -4.78 24.62
C ILE A 185 6.01 -5.78 23.46
N ALA A 186 6.02 -5.33 22.20
CA ALA A 186 6.07 -6.23 21.05
C ALA A 186 7.39 -7.04 21.03
N GLY A 187 8.50 -6.42 21.45
CA GLY A 187 9.81 -7.04 21.61
C GLY A 187 9.80 -8.20 22.61
N ILE A 188 9.02 -8.11 23.70
CA ILE A 188 8.84 -9.22 24.64
C ILE A 188 8.24 -10.44 23.94
N LEU A 189 7.24 -10.22 23.08
CA LEU A 189 6.56 -11.31 22.36
C LEU A 189 7.48 -12.07 21.40
N VAL A 190 8.53 -11.41 20.91
CA VAL A 190 9.54 -12.00 20.02
C VAL A 190 10.91 -12.20 20.69
N HIS A 191 10.99 -12.05 22.01
CA HIS A 191 12.24 -12.21 22.75
C HIS A 191 12.66 -13.69 22.75
N PRO A 192 13.92 -14.05 22.46
CA PRO A 192 14.36 -15.44 22.36
C PRO A 192 13.98 -16.30 23.57
N ALA A 193 14.22 -15.81 24.79
CA ALA A 193 13.84 -16.54 26.01
C ALA A 193 12.34 -16.79 26.13
N PHE A 194 11.50 -15.89 25.61
CA PHE A 194 10.04 -16.07 25.62
C PHE A 194 9.59 -17.03 24.51
N ILE A 195 10.21 -16.94 23.33
CA ILE A 195 10.00 -17.91 22.24
C ILE A 195 10.34 -19.33 22.72
N ASP A 196 11.48 -19.52 23.38
CA ASP A 196 11.90 -20.82 23.92
C ASP A 196 10.93 -21.35 24.99
N LEU A 197 10.41 -20.45 25.84
CA LEU A 197 9.39 -20.80 26.84
C LEU A 197 8.08 -21.24 26.17
N MET A 198 7.64 -20.55 25.13
CA MET A 198 6.44 -20.92 24.36
C MET A 198 6.64 -22.20 23.55
N ALA A 199 7.84 -22.47 23.05
CA ALA A 199 8.18 -23.74 22.40
C ALA A 199 8.07 -24.92 23.36
N LYS A 200 8.54 -24.76 24.60
CA LYS A 200 8.35 -25.75 25.68
C LYS A 200 6.88 -25.94 26.02
N ALA A 201 6.10 -24.85 26.10
CA ALA A 201 4.66 -24.92 26.30
C ALA A 201 3.95 -25.71 25.19
N ALA A 202 4.38 -25.52 23.92
CA ALA A 202 3.84 -26.25 22.78
C ALA A 202 4.14 -27.76 22.82
N GLN A 203 5.19 -28.17 23.53
CA GLN A 203 5.53 -29.57 23.80
C GLN A 203 4.78 -30.17 25.01
N GLY A 204 3.81 -29.43 25.58
CA GLY A 204 3.01 -29.88 26.71
C GLY A 204 3.60 -29.57 28.09
N GLN A 205 4.71 -28.83 28.18
CA GLN A 205 5.20 -28.36 29.47
C GLN A 205 4.28 -27.28 30.04
N LYS A 206 3.96 -27.38 31.33
CA LYS A 206 3.15 -26.38 32.01
C LYS A 206 3.92 -25.07 32.13
N VAL A 207 3.47 -24.03 31.44
CA VAL A 207 3.98 -22.67 31.59
C VAL A 207 2.91 -21.82 32.25
N GLU A 208 3.26 -21.16 33.34
CA GLU A 208 2.33 -20.35 34.13
C GLU A 208 2.89 -18.95 34.39
N PHE A 209 1.99 -17.99 34.45
CA PHE A 209 2.26 -16.65 34.94
C PHE A 209 1.28 -16.34 36.08
N ILE A 210 1.80 -16.13 37.30
CA ILE A 210 1.00 -15.88 38.52
C ILE A 210 -0.08 -16.97 38.73
N GLY A 211 0.29 -18.24 38.54
CA GLY A 211 -0.62 -19.38 38.70
C GLY A 211 -1.68 -19.56 37.60
N ILE A 212 -1.62 -18.76 36.52
CA ILE A 212 -2.50 -18.91 35.35
C ILE A 212 -1.69 -19.50 34.20
N SER A 213 -2.20 -20.57 33.58
CA SER A 213 -1.58 -21.20 32.42
C SER A 213 -1.49 -20.24 31.22
N VAL A 214 -0.30 -20.18 30.61
CA VAL A 214 -0.05 -19.40 29.40
C VAL A 214 -0.24 -20.30 28.19
N THR A 215 -1.05 -19.86 27.22
CA THR A 215 -1.22 -20.59 25.96
C THR A 215 0.04 -20.52 25.11
N ALA A 216 0.49 -21.66 24.61
CA ALA A 216 1.62 -21.73 23.69
C ALA A 216 1.30 -21.01 22.37
N VAL A 217 2.03 -19.93 22.10
CA VAL A 217 1.78 -19.05 20.95
C VAL A 217 3.10 -18.64 20.30
N LYS A 218 3.18 -18.76 18.97
CA LYS A 218 4.24 -18.16 18.14
C LYS A 218 3.81 -16.76 17.69
N TYR A 219 4.49 -15.73 18.18
CA TYR A 219 4.16 -14.34 17.90
C TYR A 219 4.92 -13.75 16.69
N THR A 220 6.02 -14.37 16.27
CA THR A 220 6.76 -13.93 15.09
C THR A 220 5.85 -13.95 13.86
N TYR A 221 6.07 -13.03 12.93
CA TYR A 221 5.26 -12.88 11.71
C TYR A 221 3.79 -12.46 11.92
N THR A 222 3.36 -12.20 13.16
CA THR A 222 1.96 -11.80 13.44
C THR A 222 1.74 -10.29 13.37
N VAL A 223 0.57 -9.88 12.87
CA VAL A 223 0.16 -8.47 12.78
C VAL A 223 -0.89 -8.13 13.83
N ILE A 224 -1.92 -8.96 13.93
CA ILE A 224 -3.13 -8.67 14.74
C ILE A 224 -2.78 -8.48 16.22
N PRO A 225 -2.01 -9.37 16.88
CA PRO A 225 -1.66 -9.19 18.29
C PRO A 225 -0.93 -7.86 18.56
N ALA A 226 0.05 -7.52 17.72
CA ALA A 226 0.83 -6.27 17.85
C ALA A 226 -0.03 -5.02 17.65
N LEU A 227 -0.96 -5.05 16.70
CA LEU A 227 -1.89 -3.94 16.47
C LEU A 227 -2.84 -3.76 17.66
N CYS A 228 -3.45 -4.85 18.13
CA CYS A 228 -4.39 -4.83 19.25
C CYS A 228 -3.72 -4.42 20.56
N MET A 229 -2.50 -4.91 20.85
CA MET A 229 -1.79 -4.53 22.07
C MET A 229 -1.35 -3.06 22.04
N THR A 230 -0.96 -2.53 20.88
CA THR A 230 -0.57 -1.12 20.76
C THR A 230 -1.77 -0.19 20.87
N TRP A 231 -2.91 -0.61 20.32
CA TRP A 231 -4.18 0.07 20.55
C TRP A 231 -4.55 0.09 22.03
N LEU A 232 -4.46 -1.04 22.72
CA LEU A 232 -4.74 -1.13 24.15
C LEU A 232 -3.76 -0.28 24.99
N LEU A 233 -2.49 -0.27 24.61
CA LEU A 233 -1.44 0.54 25.23
C LEU A 233 -1.82 2.03 25.26
N SER A 234 -2.48 2.53 24.22
CA SER A 234 -2.94 3.93 24.16
C SER A 234 -3.93 4.30 25.29
N TYR A 235 -4.66 3.33 25.84
CA TYR A 235 -5.53 3.51 27.00
C TYR A 235 -4.79 3.28 28.30
N ILE A 236 -3.96 2.23 28.38
CA ILE A 236 -3.15 1.90 29.55
C ILE A 236 -2.24 3.08 29.90
N GLU A 237 -1.56 3.67 28.92
CA GLU A 237 -0.65 4.79 29.12
C GLU A 237 -1.36 6.00 29.75
N LYS A 238 -2.54 6.36 29.26
CA LYS A 238 -3.35 7.47 29.78
C LYS A 238 -3.86 7.19 31.20
N TRP A 239 -4.24 5.95 31.47
CA TRP A 239 -4.70 5.53 32.78
C TRP A 239 -3.57 5.54 33.81
N VAL A 240 -2.42 4.94 33.48
CA VAL A 240 -1.23 4.93 34.34
C VAL A 240 -0.73 6.36 34.60
N ASP A 241 -0.74 7.23 33.59
CA ASP A 241 -0.33 8.63 33.77
C ASP A 241 -1.21 9.39 34.78
N ARG A 242 -2.49 9.01 34.87
CA ARG A 242 -3.47 9.61 35.79
C ARG A 242 -3.28 9.19 37.24
N ILE A 243 -2.88 7.94 37.47
CA ILE A 243 -2.66 7.40 38.83
C ILE A 243 -1.25 7.69 39.36
N THR A 244 -0.30 8.02 38.49
CA THR A 244 1.10 8.18 38.87
C THR A 244 1.38 9.60 39.38
N PRO A 245 1.87 9.78 40.62
CA PRO A 245 2.28 11.09 41.14
C PRO A 245 3.38 11.74 40.30
N VAL A 246 3.33 13.06 40.12
CA VAL A 246 4.27 13.81 39.24
C VAL A 246 5.75 13.51 39.55
N VAL A 247 6.10 13.43 40.84
CA VAL A 247 7.49 13.18 41.29
C VAL A 247 8.01 11.78 40.93
N THR A 248 7.13 10.81 40.71
CA THR A 248 7.53 9.42 40.37
C THR A 248 7.31 9.07 38.89
N LYS A 249 6.73 9.98 38.09
CA LYS A 249 6.37 9.72 36.68
C LYS A 249 7.54 9.24 35.82
N ASN A 250 8.77 9.68 36.09
CA ASN A 250 9.93 9.33 35.26
C ASN A 250 10.32 7.84 35.33
N PHE A 251 9.98 7.12 36.40
CA PHE A 251 10.32 5.70 36.56
C PHE A 251 9.09 4.83 36.84
N LEU A 252 8.13 5.31 37.63
CA LEU A 252 6.98 4.52 38.04
C LEU A 252 5.99 4.34 36.89
N LYS A 253 5.74 5.38 36.08
CA LYS A 253 4.85 5.31 34.92
C LYS A 253 5.29 4.24 33.91
N PRO A 254 6.52 4.26 33.35
CA PRO A 254 6.94 3.24 32.39
C PRO A 254 6.97 1.83 33.01
N MET A 255 7.38 1.70 34.28
CA MET A 255 7.36 0.41 34.99
C MET A 255 5.94 -0.17 35.08
N LEU A 256 4.96 0.63 35.52
CA LEU A 256 3.56 0.20 35.64
C LEU A 256 2.94 -0.11 34.27
N ILE A 257 3.26 0.68 33.25
CA ILE A 257 2.82 0.38 31.87
C ILE A 257 3.33 -1.00 31.45
N MET A 258 4.62 -1.30 31.66
CA MET A 258 5.19 -2.61 31.30
C MET A 258 4.57 -3.76 32.10
N LEU A 259 4.42 -3.59 33.42
CA LEU A 259 3.85 -4.60 34.32
C LEU A 259 2.36 -4.90 34.05
N ILE A 260 1.64 -3.98 33.41
CA ILE A 260 0.23 -4.16 33.08
C ILE A 260 0.08 -4.60 31.63
N ALA A 261 0.70 -3.89 30.70
CA ALA A 261 0.52 -4.13 29.28
C ALA A 261 1.16 -5.46 28.83
N ALA A 262 2.33 -5.85 29.34
CA ALA A 262 3.00 -7.07 28.90
C ALA A 262 2.22 -8.35 29.32
N PRO A 263 1.74 -8.51 30.57
CA PRO A 263 0.89 -9.64 30.92
C PRO A 263 -0.41 -9.68 30.13
N ILE A 264 -1.06 -8.53 29.89
CA ILE A 264 -2.28 -8.51 29.07
C ILE A 264 -1.96 -8.90 27.62
N ALA A 265 -0.83 -8.46 27.09
CA ALA A 265 -0.39 -8.84 25.75
C ALA A 265 -0.18 -10.36 25.63
N ILE A 266 0.48 -10.97 26.61
CA ILE A 266 0.80 -12.41 26.63
C ILE A 266 -0.43 -13.27 26.91
N MET A 267 -1.21 -12.93 27.94
CA MET A 267 -2.28 -13.80 28.44
C MET A 267 -3.58 -13.67 27.68
N LEU A 268 -3.84 -12.49 27.10
CA LEU A 268 -5.14 -12.17 26.52
C LEU A 268 -5.02 -11.84 25.03
N ILE A 269 -4.22 -10.84 24.68
CA ILE A 269 -4.14 -10.37 23.28
C ILE A 269 -3.47 -11.39 22.37
N GLY A 270 -2.47 -12.11 22.86
CA GLY A 270 -1.78 -13.15 22.11
C GLY A 270 -2.70 -14.28 21.65
N PRO A 271 -3.32 -15.03 22.59
CA PRO A 271 -4.27 -16.08 22.26
C PRO A 271 -5.43 -15.57 21.41
N LEU A 272 -6.03 -14.42 21.77
CA LEU A 272 -7.15 -13.85 21.00
C LEU A 272 -6.75 -13.46 19.58
N GLY A 273 -5.61 -12.78 19.42
CA GLY A 273 -5.14 -12.33 18.11
C GLY A 273 -4.83 -13.50 17.18
N ILE A 274 -4.30 -14.60 17.72
CA ILE A 274 -4.12 -15.84 16.95
C ILE A 274 -5.44 -16.51 16.66
N TRP A 275 -6.34 -16.68 17.62
CA TRP A 275 -7.64 -17.31 17.34
C TRP A 275 -8.43 -16.55 16.28
N ILE A 276 -8.36 -15.21 16.29
CA ILE A 276 -8.92 -14.37 15.24
C ILE A 276 -8.20 -14.63 13.90
N GLY A 277 -6.88 -14.61 13.88
CA GLY A 277 -6.08 -14.88 12.67
C GLY A 277 -6.37 -16.27 12.08
N THR A 278 -6.28 -17.32 12.90
CA THR A 278 -6.61 -18.70 12.53
C THR A 278 -8.06 -18.83 12.10
N GLY A 279 -9.01 -18.13 12.73
CA GLY A 279 -10.41 -18.10 12.31
C GLY A 279 -10.60 -17.48 10.94
N ILE A 280 -9.96 -16.34 10.66
CA ILE A 280 -9.98 -15.68 9.34
C ILE A 280 -9.35 -16.59 8.29
N SER A 281 -8.16 -17.13 8.57
CA SER A 281 -7.48 -18.09 7.69
C SER A 281 -8.36 -19.31 7.45
N ALA A 282 -8.99 -19.87 8.48
CA ALA A 282 -9.88 -21.03 8.36
C ALA A 282 -11.07 -20.73 7.43
N VAL A 283 -11.68 -19.54 7.52
CA VAL A 283 -12.77 -19.16 6.60
C VAL A 283 -12.26 -19.08 5.16
N VAL A 284 -11.15 -18.38 4.92
CA VAL A 284 -10.56 -18.24 3.58
C VAL A 284 -10.18 -19.61 3.01
N TYR A 285 -9.52 -20.45 3.81
CA TYR A 285 -9.08 -21.78 3.40
C TYR A 285 -10.21 -22.80 3.30
N THR A 286 -11.30 -22.65 4.06
CA THR A 286 -12.50 -23.48 3.88
C THR A 286 -13.13 -23.18 2.51
N VAL A 287 -13.28 -21.90 2.18
CA VAL A 287 -13.76 -21.48 0.84
C VAL A 287 -12.81 -22.00 -0.24
N HIS A 288 -11.51 -21.87 -0.05
CA HIS A 288 -10.51 -22.40 -0.97
C HIS A 288 -10.55 -23.93 -1.08
N SER A 289 -10.76 -24.67 0.01
CA SER A 289 -10.82 -26.14 -0.02
C SER A 289 -12.05 -26.66 -0.75
N TYR A 290 -13.18 -25.94 -0.68
CA TYR A 290 -14.39 -26.32 -1.41
C TYR A 290 -14.33 -25.93 -2.89
N LEU A 291 -13.82 -24.74 -3.20
CA LEU A 291 -13.83 -24.20 -4.56
C LEU A 291 -12.54 -24.54 -5.35
N GLY A 292 -11.45 -24.88 -4.68
CA GLY A 292 -10.15 -25.14 -5.28
C GLY A 292 -9.72 -24.02 -6.21
N TRP A 293 -9.38 -24.38 -7.45
CA TRP A 293 -9.00 -23.46 -8.52
C TRP A 293 -10.04 -22.36 -8.79
N LEU A 294 -11.32 -22.62 -8.55
CA LEU A 294 -12.40 -21.66 -8.81
C LEU A 294 -12.33 -20.47 -7.85
N SER A 295 -11.85 -20.66 -6.62
CA SER A 295 -11.64 -19.53 -5.69
C SER A 295 -10.58 -18.55 -6.20
N VAL A 296 -9.52 -19.07 -6.83
CA VAL A 296 -8.44 -18.29 -7.46
C VAL A 296 -8.97 -17.56 -8.69
N ALA A 297 -9.80 -18.23 -9.50
CA ALA A 297 -10.49 -17.59 -10.63
C ALA A 297 -11.37 -16.42 -10.18
N ILE A 298 -12.25 -16.64 -9.21
CA ILE A 298 -13.16 -15.60 -8.70
C ILE A 298 -12.37 -14.43 -8.10
N MET A 299 -11.33 -14.73 -7.31
CA MET A 299 -10.48 -13.71 -6.73
C MET A 299 -9.74 -12.92 -7.81
N GLY A 300 -9.22 -13.58 -8.86
CA GLY A 300 -8.57 -12.92 -9.99
C GLY A 300 -9.48 -11.97 -10.75
N ALA A 301 -10.75 -12.34 -10.92
CA ALA A 301 -11.78 -11.47 -11.48
C ALA A 301 -12.11 -10.29 -10.56
N ALA A 302 -12.23 -10.53 -9.25
CA ALA A 302 -12.58 -9.49 -8.28
C ALA A 302 -11.43 -8.55 -7.96
N TRP A 303 -10.17 -8.94 -8.18
CA TRP A 303 -8.99 -8.22 -7.74
C TRP A 303 -8.94 -6.76 -8.24
N PRO A 304 -9.16 -6.44 -9.53
CA PRO A 304 -9.17 -5.04 -9.99
C PRO A 304 -10.23 -4.18 -9.27
N LEU A 305 -11.36 -4.78 -8.88
CA LEU A 305 -12.42 -4.09 -8.14
C LEU A 305 -12.00 -3.85 -6.67
N LEU A 306 -11.30 -4.81 -6.06
CA LEU A 306 -10.72 -4.68 -4.72
C LEU A 306 -9.56 -3.66 -4.68
N VAL A 307 -8.81 -3.53 -5.78
CA VAL A 307 -7.79 -2.49 -5.94
C VAL A 307 -8.45 -1.11 -6.03
N MET A 308 -9.55 -1.00 -6.77
CA MET A 308 -10.33 0.24 -6.87
C MET A 308 -10.83 0.76 -5.53
N THR A 309 -11.31 -0.14 -4.67
CA THR A 309 -11.85 0.22 -3.34
C THR A 309 -10.76 0.30 -2.25
N GLY A 310 -9.53 -0.13 -2.54
CA GLY A 310 -8.46 -0.26 -1.55
C GLY A 310 -8.59 -1.49 -0.63
N MET A 311 -9.65 -2.29 -0.77
CA MET A 311 -9.92 -3.46 0.07
C MET A 311 -8.93 -4.61 -0.12
N HIS A 312 -8.19 -4.65 -1.24
CA HIS A 312 -7.12 -5.63 -1.46
C HIS A 312 -6.07 -5.65 -0.32
N ARG A 313 -5.84 -4.52 0.36
CA ARG A 313 -4.89 -4.42 1.49
C ARG A 313 -5.31 -5.20 2.73
N VAL A 314 -6.57 -5.63 2.82
CA VAL A 314 -7.06 -6.53 3.90
C VAL A 314 -6.39 -7.89 3.83
N PHE A 315 -6.03 -8.33 2.62
CA PHE A 315 -5.42 -9.64 2.43
C PHE A 315 -3.94 -9.65 2.80
N THR A 316 -3.26 -8.49 2.88
CA THR A 316 -1.82 -8.42 3.15
C THR A 316 -1.41 -9.13 4.45
N PRO A 317 -2.04 -8.89 5.62
CA PRO A 317 -1.71 -9.61 6.84
C PRO A 317 -1.94 -11.12 6.71
N THR A 318 -3.04 -11.53 6.06
CA THR A 318 -3.36 -12.95 5.84
C THR A 318 -2.32 -13.61 4.95
N ILE A 319 -1.90 -12.98 3.85
CA ILE A 319 -0.86 -13.49 2.95
C ILE A 319 0.45 -13.69 3.72
N ILE A 320 0.88 -12.68 4.47
CA ILE A 320 2.13 -12.75 5.25
C ILE A 320 2.05 -13.88 6.28
N GLN A 321 0.95 -13.94 7.02
CA GLN A 321 0.74 -14.97 8.04
C GLN A 321 0.74 -16.37 7.41
N THR A 322 0.04 -16.56 6.30
CA THR A 322 0.05 -17.83 5.57
C THR A 322 1.46 -18.20 5.13
N ILE A 323 2.19 -17.30 4.45
CA ILE A 323 3.56 -17.60 3.99
C ILE A 323 4.45 -17.97 5.19
N ALA A 324 4.27 -17.31 6.34
CA ALA A 324 5.03 -17.63 7.54
C ALA A 324 4.67 -18.97 8.19
N GLU A 325 3.40 -19.40 8.10
CA GLU A 325 2.91 -20.65 8.68
C GLU A 325 3.16 -21.86 7.77
N THR A 326 2.95 -21.70 6.46
CA THR A 326 2.95 -22.81 5.49
C THR A 326 4.13 -22.76 4.50
N GLY A 327 4.87 -21.65 4.46
CA GLY A 327 5.92 -21.38 3.48
C GLY A 327 5.42 -20.89 2.12
N LYS A 328 4.09 -20.84 1.89
CA LYS A 328 3.51 -20.44 0.60
C LYS A 328 2.03 -20.03 0.66
N GLU A 329 1.62 -19.08 -0.18
CA GLU A 329 0.22 -18.63 -0.32
C GLU A 329 -0.32 -18.96 -1.71
N GLY A 330 -1.38 -19.78 -1.78
CA GLY A 330 -1.87 -20.39 -3.02
C GLY A 330 -3.17 -19.82 -3.58
N MET A 331 -3.76 -18.80 -2.98
CA MET A 331 -5.07 -18.27 -3.37
C MET A 331 -4.98 -16.83 -3.87
N VAL A 332 -4.51 -15.89 -3.07
CA VAL A 332 -4.60 -14.45 -3.36
C VAL A 332 -3.51 -14.00 -4.33
N MET A 333 -2.25 -14.34 -4.07
CA MET A 333 -1.12 -13.94 -4.91
C MET A 333 -1.20 -14.54 -6.33
N PRO A 334 -1.57 -15.83 -6.52
CA PRO A 334 -1.76 -16.40 -7.86
C PRO A 334 -2.96 -15.78 -8.61
N SER A 335 -3.95 -15.24 -7.88
CA SER A 335 -5.03 -14.48 -8.49
C SER A 335 -4.55 -13.12 -9.00
N GLU A 336 -3.69 -12.48 -8.22
CA GLU A 336 -3.17 -11.13 -8.50
C GLU A 336 -2.25 -11.10 -9.74
N ILE A 337 -1.42 -12.13 -9.98
CA ILE A 337 -0.59 -12.18 -11.21
C ILE A 337 -1.46 -12.16 -12.48
N GLY A 338 -2.56 -12.92 -12.50
CA GLY A 338 -3.49 -12.91 -13.61
C GLY A 338 -4.17 -11.54 -13.78
N ALA A 339 -4.58 -10.91 -12.68
CA ALA A 339 -5.25 -9.61 -12.71
C ALA A 339 -4.32 -8.46 -13.16
N ASN A 340 -3.12 -8.37 -12.61
CA ASN A 340 -2.16 -7.29 -12.89
C ASN A 340 -1.70 -7.34 -14.35
N LEU A 341 -1.33 -8.52 -14.86
CA LEU A 341 -0.93 -8.66 -16.26
C LEU A 341 -2.09 -8.48 -17.23
N SER A 342 -3.32 -8.84 -16.83
CA SER A 342 -4.51 -8.52 -17.62
C SER A 342 -4.73 -7.00 -17.75
N LEU A 343 -4.54 -6.23 -16.68
CA LEU A 343 -4.57 -4.76 -16.75
C LEU A 343 -3.50 -4.21 -17.70
N GLY A 344 -2.34 -4.88 -17.72
CA GLY A 344 -1.30 -4.65 -18.71
C GLY A 344 -1.75 -4.90 -20.15
N GLY A 345 -2.28 -6.09 -20.43
CA GLY A 345 -2.73 -6.51 -21.76
C GLY A 345 -3.86 -5.64 -22.32
N SER A 346 -4.85 -5.27 -21.50
CA SER A 346 -5.91 -4.35 -21.91
C SER A 346 -5.37 -2.95 -22.23
N SER A 347 -4.40 -2.48 -21.45
CA SER A 347 -3.75 -1.18 -21.70
C SER A 347 -2.94 -1.20 -23.00
N LEU A 348 -2.26 -2.30 -23.32
CA LEU A 348 -1.61 -2.49 -24.63
C LEU A 348 -2.64 -2.47 -25.77
N ALA A 349 -3.78 -3.11 -25.62
CA ALA A 349 -4.84 -3.11 -26.64
C ALA A 349 -5.42 -1.71 -26.87
N VAL A 350 -5.59 -0.92 -25.81
CA VAL A 350 -6.00 0.48 -25.92
C VAL A 350 -4.94 1.30 -26.65
N ALA A 351 -3.66 1.17 -26.28
CA ALA A 351 -2.56 1.86 -26.95
C ALA A 351 -2.47 1.52 -28.45
N TRP A 352 -2.74 0.27 -28.80
CA TRP A 352 -2.76 -0.20 -30.18
C TRP A 352 -3.89 0.44 -30.99
N ARG A 353 -5.10 0.51 -30.43
CA ARG A 353 -6.31 0.91 -31.17
C ARG A 353 -6.64 2.41 -31.12
N THR A 354 -6.28 3.12 -30.05
CA THR A 354 -6.63 4.54 -29.88
C THR A 354 -6.01 5.41 -30.96
N LYS A 355 -6.72 6.44 -31.41
CA LYS A 355 -6.19 7.50 -32.30
C LYS A 355 -5.66 8.69 -31.52
N ASN A 356 -5.97 8.78 -30.23
CA ASN A 356 -5.53 9.87 -29.36
C ASN A 356 -4.06 9.64 -28.90
N PRO A 357 -3.12 10.55 -29.24
CA PRO A 357 -1.70 10.37 -28.92
C PRO A 357 -1.42 10.40 -27.41
N GLU A 358 -2.15 11.22 -26.64
CA GLU A 358 -1.99 11.32 -25.19
C GLU A 358 -2.50 10.06 -24.49
N LEU A 359 -3.66 9.54 -24.93
CA LEU A 359 -4.19 8.28 -24.44
C LEU A 359 -3.24 7.13 -24.79
N ARG A 360 -2.68 7.11 -26.01
CA ARG A 360 -1.68 6.10 -26.40
C ARG A 360 -0.47 6.10 -25.48
N GLN A 361 0.10 7.28 -25.20
CA GLN A 361 1.25 7.41 -24.31
C GLN A 361 0.91 6.94 -22.89
N THR A 362 -0.25 7.36 -22.38
CA THR A 362 -0.74 6.96 -21.06
C THR A 362 -0.92 5.45 -20.98
N ALA A 363 -1.54 4.86 -22.00
CA ALA A 363 -1.83 3.43 -22.06
C ALA A 363 -0.56 2.56 -22.19
N LEU A 364 0.45 3.00 -22.94
CA LEU A 364 1.75 2.32 -23.00
C LEU A 364 2.48 2.37 -21.65
N ALA A 365 2.53 3.54 -21.02
CA ALA A 365 3.17 3.69 -19.71
C ALA A 365 2.46 2.86 -18.64
N ALA A 366 1.13 2.86 -18.65
CA ALA A 366 0.29 2.03 -17.79
C ALA A 366 0.50 0.53 -18.02
N ALA A 367 0.56 0.09 -19.28
CA ALA A 367 0.85 -1.28 -19.63
C ALA A 367 2.21 -1.74 -19.08
N ALA A 368 3.26 -0.94 -19.30
CA ALA A 368 4.59 -1.24 -18.78
C ALA A 368 4.59 -1.32 -17.25
N SER A 369 3.91 -0.39 -16.58
CA SER A 369 3.75 -0.38 -15.12
C SER A 369 3.12 -1.68 -14.59
N ALA A 370 2.02 -2.11 -15.20
CA ALA A 370 1.28 -3.29 -14.76
C ALA A 370 2.00 -4.60 -15.09
N ILE A 371 2.58 -4.73 -16.29
CA ILE A 371 3.26 -5.95 -16.74
C ILE A 371 4.61 -6.09 -16.06
N VAL A 372 5.42 -5.04 -16.04
CA VAL A 372 6.83 -5.13 -15.62
C VAL A 372 6.96 -4.96 -14.11
N ALA A 373 6.38 -3.89 -13.57
CA ALA A 373 6.53 -3.53 -12.17
C ALA A 373 5.45 -4.15 -11.27
N GLY A 374 4.39 -4.73 -11.84
CA GLY A 374 3.24 -5.20 -11.07
C GLY A 374 2.45 -4.06 -10.41
N ILE A 375 2.64 -2.81 -10.84
CA ILE A 375 1.93 -1.65 -10.30
C ILE A 375 0.71 -1.40 -11.20
N SER A 376 -0.47 -1.77 -10.68
CA SER A 376 -1.71 -1.85 -11.44
C SER A 376 -2.51 -0.54 -11.44
N GLU A 377 -2.25 0.39 -10.52
CA GLU A 377 -3.01 1.64 -10.38
C GLU A 377 -2.99 2.52 -11.65
N PRO A 378 -1.85 2.74 -12.33
CA PRO A 378 -1.83 3.52 -13.56
C PRO A 378 -2.70 2.90 -14.67
N ALA A 379 -2.71 1.57 -14.79
CA ALA A 379 -3.53 0.85 -15.76
C ALA A 379 -5.01 0.83 -15.38
N LEU A 380 -5.31 0.59 -14.11
CA LEU A 380 -6.68 0.55 -13.60
C LEU A 380 -7.36 1.92 -13.74
N TYR A 381 -6.75 2.99 -13.21
CA TYR A 381 -7.35 4.32 -13.19
C TYR A 381 -7.13 5.10 -14.48
N GLY A 382 -5.95 4.97 -15.10
CA GLY A 382 -5.59 5.73 -16.30
C GLY A 382 -6.25 5.21 -17.58
N VAL A 383 -6.58 3.90 -17.61
CA VAL A 383 -7.10 3.24 -18.82
C VAL A 383 -8.39 2.48 -18.55
N ALA A 384 -8.33 1.42 -17.73
CA ALA A 384 -9.40 0.43 -17.65
C ALA A 384 -10.72 1.02 -17.15
N LEU A 385 -10.67 1.80 -16.07
CA LEU A 385 -11.85 2.47 -15.52
C LEU A 385 -12.35 3.60 -16.40
N ARG A 386 -11.43 4.36 -16.99
CA ARG A 386 -11.75 5.50 -17.84
C ARG A 386 -12.58 5.07 -19.06
N LEU A 387 -12.25 3.91 -19.64
CA LEU A 387 -12.88 3.38 -20.85
C LEU A 387 -13.94 2.30 -20.58
N LYS A 388 -14.06 1.82 -19.33
CA LYS A 388 -15.01 0.80 -18.81
C LYS A 388 -14.95 -0.58 -19.47
N ARG A 389 -15.00 -0.68 -20.81
CA ARG A 389 -14.93 -1.95 -21.54
C ARG A 389 -13.58 -2.66 -21.37
N PRO A 390 -12.42 -1.97 -21.34
CA PRO A 390 -11.16 -2.64 -21.02
C PRO A 390 -11.13 -3.20 -19.60
N LEU A 391 -11.82 -2.58 -18.62
CA LEU A 391 -11.99 -3.18 -17.30
C LEU A 391 -12.69 -4.54 -17.38
N ILE A 392 -13.80 -4.63 -18.12
CA ILE A 392 -14.52 -5.91 -18.30
C ILE A 392 -13.61 -6.98 -18.91
N ALA A 393 -12.80 -6.61 -19.91
CA ALA A 393 -11.80 -7.52 -20.48
C ALA A 393 -10.78 -8.00 -19.43
N CYS A 394 -10.36 -7.13 -18.51
CA CYS A 394 -9.50 -7.53 -17.39
C CYS A 394 -10.19 -8.46 -16.40
N LEU A 395 -11.48 -8.27 -16.10
CA LEU A 395 -12.21 -9.15 -15.19
C LEU A 395 -12.32 -10.57 -15.77
N ILE A 396 -12.65 -10.68 -17.07
CA ILE A 396 -12.74 -11.95 -17.79
C ILE A 396 -11.37 -12.63 -17.85
N SER A 397 -10.33 -11.90 -18.25
CA SER A 397 -8.98 -12.42 -18.33
C SER A 397 -8.44 -12.82 -16.95
N GLY A 398 -8.73 -12.01 -15.91
CA GLY A 398 -8.38 -12.30 -14.52
C GLY A 398 -9.06 -13.57 -14.00
N PHE A 399 -10.33 -13.80 -14.37
CA PHE A 399 -11.02 -15.06 -14.06
C PHE A 399 -10.32 -16.27 -14.66
N ILE A 400 -10.05 -16.21 -15.97
CA ILE A 400 -9.44 -17.33 -16.70
C ILE A 400 -8.03 -17.59 -16.18
N CYS A 401 -7.21 -16.55 -16.04
CA CYS A 401 -5.82 -16.68 -15.63
C CYS A 401 -5.68 -17.07 -14.16
N GLY A 402 -6.55 -16.56 -13.28
CA GLY A 402 -6.63 -17.03 -11.90
C GLY A 402 -7.02 -18.51 -11.83
N GLY A 403 -7.98 -18.95 -12.66
CA GLY A 403 -8.35 -20.37 -12.74
C GLY A 403 -7.21 -21.26 -13.22
N VAL A 404 -6.49 -20.84 -14.27
CA VAL A 404 -5.32 -21.57 -14.78
C VAL A 404 -4.18 -21.60 -13.74
N ALA A 405 -3.94 -20.48 -13.03
CA ALA A 405 -2.97 -20.43 -11.94
C ALA A 405 -3.33 -21.40 -10.80
N GLY A 406 -4.62 -21.45 -10.43
CA GLY A 406 -5.14 -22.38 -9.43
C GLY A 406 -5.04 -23.85 -9.87
N LEU A 407 -5.34 -24.16 -11.14
CA LEU A 407 -5.19 -25.50 -11.71
C LEU A 407 -3.71 -25.94 -11.77
N GLY A 408 -2.81 -25.01 -12.06
CA GLY A 408 -1.37 -25.23 -12.01
C GLY A 408 -0.79 -25.37 -10.61
N GLY A 409 -1.61 -25.17 -9.56
CA GLY A 409 -1.17 -25.22 -8.17
C GLY A 409 -0.13 -24.16 -7.83
N LEU A 410 -0.16 -23.01 -8.52
CA LEU A 410 0.79 -21.93 -8.28
C LEU A 410 0.59 -21.38 -6.87
N ALA A 411 1.70 -21.16 -6.17
CA ALA A 411 1.70 -20.56 -4.84
C ALA A 411 2.88 -19.61 -4.72
N SER A 412 2.67 -18.49 -4.04
CA SER A 412 3.71 -17.50 -3.80
C SER A 412 4.48 -17.83 -2.53
N HIS A 413 5.79 -17.90 -2.63
CA HIS A 413 6.71 -18.12 -1.50
C HIS A 413 7.20 -16.83 -0.86
N SER A 414 6.79 -15.69 -1.42
CA SER A 414 7.24 -14.37 -1.03
C SER A 414 6.12 -13.36 -1.22
N MET A 415 6.25 -12.19 -0.60
CA MET A 415 5.28 -11.11 -0.74
C MET A 415 5.88 -9.98 -1.57
N ALA A 416 5.49 -9.91 -2.84
CA ALA A 416 5.71 -8.75 -3.69
C ALA A 416 4.56 -8.62 -4.69
N SER A 417 4.31 -7.40 -5.15
CA SER A 417 3.26 -7.19 -6.17
C SER A 417 3.64 -7.99 -7.43
N PRO A 418 2.79 -8.92 -7.90
CA PRO A 418 3.07 -9.72 -9.07
C PRO A 418 3.22 -8.89 -10.36
N GLY A 419 4.35 -9.07 -11.01
CA GLY A 419 4.75 -8.51 -12.30
C GLY A 419 5.83 -9.40 -12.92
N LEU A 420 6.42 -8.97 -14.04
CA LEU A 420 7.41 -9.76 -14.78
C LEU A 420 8.63 -10.15 -13.94
N PHE A 421 9.18 -9.21 -13.18
CA PHE A 421 10.40 -9.46 -12.40
C PHE A 421 10.12 -10.14 -11.06
N THR A 422 8.94 -9.93 -10.49
CA THR A 422 8.55 -10.49 -9.20
C THR A 422 7.87 -11.86 -9.35
N SER A 423 7.52 -12.29 -10.57
CA SER A 423 6.89 -13.60 -10.83
C SER A 423 7.74 -14.79 -10.40
N VAL A 424 9.06 -14.59 -10.21
CA VAL A 424 9.96 -15.57 -9.59
C VAL A 424 9.49 -15.99 -8.18
N GLN A 425 8.62 -15.21 -7.54
CA GLN A 425 8.00 -15.59 -6.26
C GLN A 425 7.11 -16.83 -6.30
N PHE A 426 6.70 -17.24 -7.51
CA PHE A 426 5.89 -18.43 -7.73
C PHE A 426 6.72 -19.65 -8.13
N PHE A 427 8.04 -19.54 -8.16
CA PHE A 427 8.92 -20.68 -8.45
C PHE A 427 8.98 -21.58 -7.23
N ASP A 428 8.85 -22.89 -7.46
CA ASP A 428 8.93 -23.91 -6.43
C ASP A 428 10.11 -24.84 -6.73
N PRO A 429 11.16 -24.88 -5.88
CA PRO A 429 12.28 -25.80 -6.03
C PRO A 429 11.86 -27.28 -6.05
N SER A 430 10.73 -27.61 -5.41
CA SER A 430 10.17 -28.97 -5.40
C SER A 430 9.35 -29.30 -6.64
N ASN A 431 8.94 -28.29 -7.41
CA ASN A 431 8.16 -28.46 -8.63
C ASN A 431 8.65 -27.52 -9.75
N PRO A 432 9.65 -27.94 -10.55
CA PRO A 432 10.18 -27.14 -11.65
C PRO A 432 9.14 -26.75 -12.73
N MET A 433 8.03 -27.49 -12.83
CA MET A 433 6.92 -27.13 -13.73
C MET A 433 6.23 -25.83 -13.31
N SER A 434 6.41 -25.36 -12.08
CA SER A 434 5.95 -24.04 -11.61
C SER A 434 6.40 -22.92 -12.55
N ILE A 435 7.63 -22.97 -13.07
CA ILE A 435 8.17 -21.95 -14.00
C ILE A 435 7.33 -21.91 -15.28
N VAL A 436 7.02 -23.08 -15.85
CA VAL A 436 6.22 -23.20 -17.08
C VAL A 436 4.81 -22.67 -16.84
N TRP A 437 4.19 -23.02 -15.72
CA TRP A 437 2.87 -22.53 -15.34
C TRP A 437 2.84 -21.02 -15.16
N VAL A 438 3.83 -20.44 -14.46
CA VAL A 438 3.93 -18.99 -14.25
C VAL A 438 4.05 -18.27 -15.58
N VAL A 439 5.01 -18.67 -16.43
CA VAL A 439 5.21 -18.05 -17.75
C VAL A 439 3.97 -18.21 -18.62
N GLY A 440 3.34 -19.38 -18.59
CA GLY A 440 2.09 -19.67 -19.30
C GLY A 440 0.96 -18.74 -18.87
N VAL A 441 0.71 -18.61 -17.57
CA VAL A 441 -0.32 -17.70 -17.01
C VAL A 441 -0.02 -16.25 -17.38
N MET A 442 1.24 -15.82 -17.33
CA MET A 442 1.63 -14.46 -17.67
C MET A 442 1.33 -14.12 -19.14
N ILE A 443 1.74 -14.99 -20.05
CA ILE A 443 1.47 -14.83 -21.49
C ILE A 443 -0.04 -14.85 -21.73
N LEU A 444 -0.73 -15.81 -21.11
CA LEU A 444 -2.18 -15.96 -21.25
C LEU A 444 -2.93 -14.70 -20.78
N ALA A 445 -2.54 -14.11 -19.66
CA ALA A 445 -3.15 -12.90 -19.11
C ALA A 445 -3.02 -11.70 -20.06
N VAL A 446 -1.83 -11.50 -20.62
CA VAL A 446 -1.61 -10.42 -21.59
C VAL A 446 -2.40 -10.68 -22.87
N VAL A 447 -2.32 -11.89 -23.42
CA VAL A 447 -2.95 -12.26 -24.70
C VAL A 447 -4.47 -12.21 -24.62
N ILE A 448 -5.07 -12.89 -23.64
CA ILE A 448 -6.54 -12.89 -23.47
C ILE A 448 -7.02 -11.46 -23.27
N SER A 449 -6.44 -10.72 -22.32
CA SER A 449 -6.93 -9.37 -22.06
C SER A 449 -6.76 -8.43 -23.25
N PHE A 450 -5.66 -8.55 -24.00
CA PHE A 450 -5.44 -7.78 -25.22
C PHE A 450 -6.52 -8.04 -26.26
N PHE A 451 -6.74 -9.31 -26.64
CA PHE A 451 -7.71 -9.66 -27.67
C PHE A 451 -9.15 -9.43 -27.21
N THR A 452 -9.52 -9.74 -25.97
CA THR A 452 -10.85 -9.45 -25.44
C THR A 452 -11.13 -7.96 -25.42
N THR A 453 -10.13 -7.12 -25.12
CA THR A 453 -10.27 -5.65 -25.20
C THR A 453 -10.51 -5.18 -26.64
N LEU A 454 -9.81 -5.76 -27.62
CA LEU A 454 -10.04 -5.45 -29.04
C LEU A 454 -11.43 -5.90 -29.52
N LEU A 455 -11.90 -7.06 -29.08
CA LEU A 455 -13.23 -7.58 -29.42
C LEU A 455 -14.36 -6.74 -28.83
N LEU A 456 -14.28 -6.38 -27.55
CA LEU A 456 -15.27 -5.52 -26.89
C LEU A 456 -15.25 -4.08 -27.44
N GLY A 457 -14.08 -3.66 -27.93
CA GLY A 457 -13.80 -2.28 -28.32
C GLY A 457 -13.93 -1.31 -27.16
N PHE A 458 -13.76 -0.02 -27.45
CA PHE A 458 -13.95 1.06 -26.50
C PHE A 458 -14.28 2.35 -27.27
N GLU A 459 -14.96 3.27 -26.58
CA GLU A 459 -15.18 4.62 -27.07
C GLU A 459 -13.91 5.43 -26.87
N ASP A 460 -13.29 5.84 -27.98
CA ASP A 460 -12.04 6.57 -27.94
C ASP A 460 -12.26 8.01 -27.47
N ILE A 461 -11.23 8.59 -26.86
CA ILE A 461 -11.32 9.95 -26.30
C ILE A 461 -11.03 10.96 -27.42
N PRO A 462 -11.95 11.88 -27.72
CA PRO A 462 -11.73 12.90 -28.74
C PRO A 462 -10.44 13.69 -28.49
N VAL A 463 -9.72 14.01 -29.55
CA VAL A 463 -8.57 14.92 -29.47
C VAL A 463 -9.13 16.33 -29.43
N GLU A 464 -8.97 17.05 -28.31
CA GLU A 464 -9.24 18.49 -28.27
C GLU A 464 -8.19 19.19 -29.13
N THR A 465 -8.58 19.59 -30.34
CA THR A 465 -7.77 20.51 -31.15
C THR A 465 -7.84 21.87 -30.50
N VAL A 466 -6.78 22.26 -29.78
CA VAL A 466 -6.56 23.66 -29.40
C VAL A 466 -6.45 24.45 -30.69
N THR A 467 -7.55 25.04 -31.13
CA THR A 467 -7.56 26.00 -32.23
C THR A 467 -6.78 27.21 -31.71
N PRO A 468 -5.71 27.66 -32.38
CA PRO A 468 -5.07 28.91 -32.02
C PRO A 468 -6.15 29.98 -32.12
N LYS A 469 -6.49 30.63 -30.99
CA LYS A 469 -7.26 31.88 -31.04
C LYS A 469 -6.49 32.79 -31.98
N GLU A 470 -7.08 33.10 -33.14
CA GLU A 470 -6.60 34.17 -33.99
C GLU A 470 -6.50 35.42 -33.13
N THR A 471 -5.26 35.79 -32.80
CA THR A 471 -4.95 37.10 -32.25
C THR A 471 -5.41 38.08 -33.33
N LYS A 472 -6.58 38.69 -33.13
CA LYS A 472 -6.99 39.86 -33.91
C LYS A 472 -5.86 40.88 -33.81
N THR A 473 -5.09 41.00 -34.87
CA THR A 473 -4.13 42.09 -35.08
C THR A 473 -4.94 43.39 -35.01
N ALA A 474 -4.76 44.14 -33.93
CA ALA A 474 -5.23 45.51 -33.87
C ALA A 474 -4.43 46.33 -34.90
N GLU A 475 -5.14 47.02 -35.78
CA GLU A 475 -4.56 48.02 -36.68
C GLU A 475 -3.77 49.09 -35.90
N PRO A 476 -2.69 49.63 -36.48
CA PRO A 476 -1.87 50.63 -35.80
C PRO A 476 -2.63 51.97 -35.73
N ALA A 477 -3.01 52.38 -34.53
CA ALA A 477 -3.52 53.73 -34.30
C ALA A 477 -2.38 54.75 -34.46
N ALA A 478 -2.65 55.77 -35.26
CA ALA A 478 -1.75 56.85 -35.63
C ALA A 478 -1.15 57.61 -34.44
N SER A 479 0.06 58.10 -34.68
CA SER A 479 0.89 58.95 -33.82
C SER A 479 0.16 60.13 -33.17
N ALA A 480 0.19 60.19 -31.83
CA ALA A 480 -0.04 61.42 -31.08
C ALA A 480 1.29 61.91 -30.49
N SER A 481 1.70 63.08 -30.98
CA SER A 481 2.81 63.91 -30.54
C SER A 481 2.79 64.16 -29.03
N PHE A 482 3.90 63.88 -28.35
CA PHE A 482 4.19 64.43 -27.01
C PHE A 482 5.02 65.70 -27.16
N ALA A 483 4.38 66.85 -26.94
CA ALA A 483 5.04 68.12 -26.72
C ALA A 483 5.61 68.15 -25.30
N VAL A 484 6.94 68.28 -25.18
CA VAL A 484 7.61 68.59 -23.90
C VAL A 484 7.73 70.10 -23.81
N SER A 485 7.01 70.70 -22.85
CA SER A 485 7.23 72.09 -22.45
C SER A 485 8.49 72.17 -21.60
N GLN A 486 9.57 72.73 -22.16
CA GLN A 486 10.63 73.35 -21.37
C GLN A 486 10.55 74.87 -21.57
N SER A 487 10.21 75.56 -20.49
CA SER A 487 10.50 76.98 -20.27
C SER A 487 11.46 77.02 -19.08
N ALA A 488 12.53 77.80 -19.01
CA ALA A 488 13.12 78.78 -19.89
C ALA A 488 14.58 78.96 -19.46
N VAL A 489 15.47 79.27 -20.40
CA VAL A 489 16.67 80.07 -20.15
C VAL A 489 16.70 81.16 -21.23
N LYS A 490 16.43 82.39 -20.75
CA LYS A 490 16.48 83.72 -21.38
C LYS A 490 15.38 84.08 -22.39
#